data_AF-A0A109NXE1-F1
#
_entry.id   AF-A0A109NXE1-F1
#
_cell.length_a   1.000
_cell.length_b   1.000
_cell.length_c   1.000
_cell.angle_alpha   90.00
_cell.angle_beta   90.00
_cell.angle_gamma   90.00
#
_symmetry.space_group_name_H-M   'P 1'
#
loop_
_entity.id
_entity.type
_entity.pdbx_description
1 polymer ?
#
loop_
_entity_poly.entity_id
_entity_poly.type
_entity_poly.pdbx_seq_one_letter_code
_entity_poly.pdbx_strand_id
1 'polypeptide(L)' 'NCHVISLKVPTDSLWRVELTRADGEIWLHKGWKEFVDYYSIKFGHLLVFEYQGSFQFRVLVFDMTASEIE' A
#
# COMPACT_ATOMS: atom_id res chain seq x y z
N ASN A 1 -18.44 3.41 8.16
CA ASN A 1 -17.33 2.80 8.92
C ASN A 1 -16.09 2.78 8.05
N CYS A 2 -15.16 3.71 8.27
CA CYS A 2 -13.85 3.70 7.62
C CYS A 2 -12.97 2.71 8.38
N HIS A 3 -12.36 1.73 7.70
CA HIS A 3 -11.48 0.73 8.33
C HIS A 3 -10.02 1.10 8.06
N VAL A 4 -9.15 1.04 9.06
CA VAL A 4 -7.71 1.32 8.87
C VAL A 4 -6.95 0.02 8.67
N ILE A 5 -6.07 -0.02 7.68
CA ILE A 5 -5.06 -1.07 7.51
C ILE A 5 -3.65 -0.53 7.73
N SER A 6 -2.73 -1.45 8.02
CA SER A 6 -1.29 -1.18 8.11
C SER A 6 -0.58 -1.82 6.93
N LEU A 7 0.14 -1.02 6.14
CA LEU A 7 1.06 -1.47 5.11
C LEU A 7 2.48 -1.51 5.69
N LYS A 8 3.08 -2.69 5.71
CA LYS A 8 4.45 -2.91 6.18
C LYS A 8 5.38 -3.09 4.98
N VAL A 9 6.34 -2.20 4.83
CA VAL A 9 7.38 -2.31 3.78
C VAL A 9 8.56 -3.18 4.23
N PRO A 10 9.49 -3.56 3.34
CA PRO A 10 10.66 -4.37 3.69
C PRO A 10 11.53 -3.78 4.80
N THR A 11 11.62 -2.45 4.88
CA THR A 11 12.37 -1.72 5.92
C THR A 11 11.67 -1.72 7.29
N ASP A 12 10.67 -2.57 7.48
CA ASP A 12 9.79 -2.69 8.65
C ASP A 12 8.96 -1.44 9.00
N SER A 13 9.07 -0.37 8.21
CA SER A 13 8.25 0.83 8.36
C SER A 13 6.77 0.51 8.14
N LEU A 14 5.91 1.11 8.98
CA LEU A 14 4.47 0.87 8.99
C LEU A 14 3.70 2.12 8.56
N TRP A 15 2.86 1.98 7.55
CA TRP A 15 2.02 3.03 7.00
C TRP A 15 0.55 2.74 7.26
N ARG A 16 -0.16 3.68 7.89
CA ARG A 16 -1.60 3.56 8.11
C ARG A 16 -2.36 4.12 6.93
N VAL A 17 -3.23 3.30 6.35
CA VAL A 17 -4.08 3.69 5.22
C VAL A 17 -5.54 3.41 5.57
N GLU A 18 -6.39 4.39 5.36
CA GLU A 18 -7.83 4.25 5.53
C GLU A 18 -8.46 3.60 4.29
N LEU A 19 -9.33 2.62 4.53
CA LEU A 19 -10.18 1.99 3.54
C LEU A 19 -11.54 2.68 3.52
N THR A 20 -11.96 3.12 2.34
CA THR A 20 -13.35 3.51 2.10
C THR A 20 -14.05 2.51 1.18
N ARG A 21 -15.37 2.42 1.32
CA ARG A 21 -16.22 1.65 0.40
C ARG A 21 -17.01 2.63 -0.45
N ALA A 22 -16.85 2.54 -1.76
CA ALA A 22 -17.58 3.34 -2.74
C ALA A 22 -17.87 2.46 -3.94
N ASP A 23 -19.10 2.55 -4.47
CA ASP A 23 -19.53 1.86 -5.69
C ASP A 23 -19.32 0.34 -5.69
N GLY A 24 -19.45 -0.29 -4.51
CA GLY A 24 -19.27 -1.74 -4.33
C GLY A 24 -17.80 -2.18 -4.21
N GLU A 25 -16.86 -1.25 -4.28
CA GLU A 25 -15.42 -1.49 -4.23
C GLU A 25 -14.79 -0.99 -2.93
N ILE A 26 -13.58 -1.48 -2.63
CA ILE A 26 -12.76 -1.03 -1.51
C ILE A 26 -11.60 -0.20 -2.07
N TRP A 27 -11.46 1.02 -1.56
CA TRP A 27 -10.45 1.97 -2.00
C TRP A 27 -9.45 2.26 -0.89
N LEU A 28 -8.16 2.25 -1.22
CA LEU A 28 -7.11 2.85 -0.40
C LEU A 28 -7.26 4.37 -0.50
N HIS A 29 -7.63 5.01 0.61
CA HIS A 29 -8.02 6.42 0.63
C HIS A 29 -6.98 7.26 1.37
N LYS A 30 -7.26 7.68 2.61
CA LYS A 30 -6.39 8.57 3.37
C LYS A 30 -5.10 7.84 3.75
N GLY A 31 -3.95 8.50 3.59
CA GLY A 31 -2.63 7.90 3.80
C GLY A 31 -2.06 7.21 2.56
N TRP A 32 -2.90 6.89 1.56
CA TRP A 32 -2.43 6.22 0.34
C TRP A 32 -1.58 7.15 -0.54
N LYS A 33 -2.02 8.39 -0.73
CA LYS A 33 -1.28 9.37 -1.53
C LYS A 33 0.10 9.65 -0.92
N GLU A 34 0.16 9.80 0.39
CA GLU A 34 1.39 10.04 1.13
C GLU A 34 2.36 8.87 1.01
N PHE A 35 1.86 7.64 1.06
CA PHE A 35 2.65 6.43 0.81
C PHE A 35 3.21 6.40 -0.62
N VAL A 36 2.37 6.67 -1.62
CA VAL A 36 2.75 6.71 -3.04
C VAL A 36 3.82 7.78 -3.31
N ASP A 37 3.62 8.98 -2.77
CA ASP A 37 4.53 10.11 -2.97
C ASP A 37 5.89 9.84 -2.27
N TYR A 38 5.88 9.28 -1.06
CA TYR A 38 7.10 8.98 -0.29
C TYR A 38 8.02 7.98 -1.01
N TYR A 39 7.46 6.87 -1.49
CA TYR A 39 8.22 5.85 -2.23
C TYR A 39 8.36 6.16 -3.73
N SER A 40 7.96 7.36 -4.17
CA SER A 40 8.03 7.78 -5.58
C SER A 40 7.40 6.75 -6.54
N ILE A 41 6.27 6.16 -6.13
CA ILE A 41 5.57 5.14 -6.90
C ILE A 41 4.95 5.78 -8.14
N LYS A 42 5.24 5.22 -9.31
CA LYS A 42 4.79 5.75 -10.60
C LYS A 42 3.93 4.74 -11.35
N PHE A 43 3.23 5.24 -12.37
CA PHE A 43 2.58 4.39 -13.34
C PHE A 43 3.58 3.37 -13.93
N GLY A 44 3.17 2.11 -14.00
CA GLY A 44 4.01 0.99 -14.45
C GLY A 44 4.74 0.25 -13.32
N HIS A 45 4.82 0.80 -12.10
CA HIS A 45 5.32 0.04 -10.96
C HIS A 45 4.34 -1.07 -10.57
N LEU A 46 4.88 -2.20 -10.10
CA LEU A 46 4.10 -3.33 -9.61
C LEU A 46 4.10 -3.34 -8.08
N LEU A 47 2.91 -3.43 -7.48
CA LEU A 47 2.75 -3.54 -6.04
C LEU A 47 2.19 -4.92 -5.70
N VAL A 48 2.86 -5.63 -4.80
CA VAL A 48 2.41 -6.92 -4.27
C VAL A 48 1.98 -6.73 -2.82
N PHE A 49 0.71 -7.04 -2.54
CA PHE A 49 0.15 -7.01 -1.19
C PHE A 49 0.02 -8.44 -0.66
N GLU A 50 0.80 -8.76 0.37
CA GLU A 50 0.72 -10.04 1.06
C GLU A 50 -0.07 -9.86 2.36
N TYR A 51 -1.18 -10.59 2.49
CA TYR A 51 -1.99 -10.55 3.70
C TYR A 51 -1.30 -11.24 4.87
N GLN A 52 -1.04 -10.50 5.94
CA GLN A 52 -0.35 -11.00 7.14
C GLN A 52 -1.33 -11.32 8.29
N GLY A 53 -2.64 -11.26 8.03
CA GLY A 53 -3.68 -11.42 9.05
C GLY A 53 -4.22 -10.08 9.58
N SER A 54 -5.40 -10.15 10.21
CA SER A 54 -6.12 -9.01 10.77
C SER A 54 -6.26 -7.86 9.76
N PHE A 55 -5.64 -6.71 10.05
CA PHE A 55 -5.69 -5.49 9.22
C PHE A 55 -4.28 -5.12 8.72
N GLN A 56 -3.38 -6.09 8.57
CA GLN A 56 -2.00 -5.84 8.17
C GLN A 56 -1.65 -6.54 6.85
N PHE A 57 -0.96 -5.80 5.99
CA PHE A 57 -0.40 -6.29 4.74
C PHE A 57 1.09 -5.98 4.71
N ARG A 58 1.91 -6.94 4.25
CA ARG A 58 3.23 -6.60 3.73
C ARG A 58 3.04 -6.07 2.31
N VAL A 59 3.75 -5.01 1.96
CA VAL A 59 3.75 -4.45 0.61
C VAL A 59 5.16 -4.47 0.06
N LEU A 60 5.30 -5.03 -1.14
CA LEU A 60 6.53 -4.98 -1.93
C LEU A 60 6.26 -4.10 -3.16
N VAL A 61 7.20 -3.24 -3.50
CA VAL A 61 7.07 -2.31 -4.62
C VAL A 61 8.21 -2.57 -5.59
N PHE A 62 7.88 -2.89 -6.84
CA PHE A 62 8.84 -3.13 -7.90
C PHE A 62 8.74 -2.02 -8.94
N ASP A 63 9.90 -1.52 -9.37
CA ASP A 63 9.98 -0.61 -10.50
C ASP A 63 9.68 -1.32 -11.83
N MET A 64 9.72 -0.57 -12.94
CA MET A 64 9.42 -1.11 -14.27
C MET A 64 10.45 -2.13 -14.77
N THR A 65 11.59 -2.29 -14.08
CA THR A 65 12.62 -3.30 -14.39
C THR A 65 12.41 -4.59 -13.59
N ALA A 66 11.34 -4.68 -12.79
CA ALA A 66 11.08 -5.72 -11.81
C ALA A 66 12.12 -5.77 -10.67
N SER A 67 12.81 -4.65 -10.43
CA SER A 67 13.68 -4.48 -9.26
C SER A 67 12.86 -3.91 -8.11
N GLU A 68 13.02 -4.46 -6.92
CA GLU A 68 12.41 -3.90 -5.72
C GLU A 68 12.99 -2.52 -5.41
N ILE A 69 12.14 -1.55 -5.06
CA ILE A 69 12.59 -0.22 -4.63
C ILE A 69 12.88 -0.22 -3.11
N GLU A 70 13.97 0.42 -2.71
CA GLU A 70 14.37 0.60 -1.29
C GLU A 70 13.75 1.85 -0.65
#